data_AF-A0A7Z9GEW9-F1
#
_entry.id   AF-A0A7Z9GEW9-F1
#
_cell.length_a   1.000
_cell.length_b   1.000
_cell.length_c   1.000
_cell.angle_alpha   90.00
_cell.angle_beta   90.00
_cell.angle_gamma   90.00
#
_symmetry.space_group_name_H-M   'P 1'
#
loop_
_entity.id
_entity.type
_entity.pdbx_description
1 polymer ?
#
loop_
_entity_poly.entity_id
_entity_poly.type
_entity_poly.pdbx_seq_one_letter_code
_entity_poly.pdbx_strand_id
1 'polypeptide(L)'
;MFPQRHILLTISCLLLSAFAYAQEDWTVMLNGKVTEDDKPLGRVVLILKKNREEVQKLFTAPNGKFILELDSDNEYQLYFTKKGYVTKFIEFNTKNVPEDKEAGLYSEFIFELDLFKEMEGLNTSILEFPVFKVKYYPGLQNLDYDKRHEAKIRSRLNLLLKDYRAMKERELRDIEKAEELADQQEKNQAYNKQIAIADGLAKKKKYEEAQDAYEIALEIKPKAPFPKDKIVAIEKLIKKRDAEKKLSKEMEERYAILLKSADEAFNNEKYASARSLYKRAALIAPERTYPIDRISRVEDELSLTRSAIPFNKVTDQKYDLIISRADNEYMGEDYVRARYSYLSALRVKPGAQHPKSRILEIDSIVTATKVQMTEAGPGSKTKKPKVKKGAKGKTPPAKTEEDGLNEYLITLAAKYDEGITEEIEVTGSKKVTRIIVVKDGKANEYKKEVFSWATYYKKNNKTIPRYVFENETKQ
;
A
#
# COMPACT_ATOMS: atom_id res chain seq x y z
N MET A 1 48.39 -69.60 72.74
CA MET A 1 49.84 -69.38 72.60
C MET A 1 50.09 -67.89 72.81
N PHE A 2 50.74 -67.57 73.93
CA PHE A 2 51.48 -66.36 74.35
C PHE A 2 51.41 -65.02 73.56
N PRO A 3 51.61 -63.85 74.24
CA PRO A 3 50.55 -62.88 74.51
C PRO A 3 50.99 -61.40 74.32
N GLN A 4 50.13 -60.47 74.75
CA GLN A 4 50.43 -59.16 75.35
C GLN A 4 51.43 -58.20 74.67
N ARG A 5 50.97 -56.94 74.49
CA ARG A 5 51.49 -55.82 75.30
C ARG A 5 50.56 -54.61 75.29
N HIS A 6 50.12 -54.24 76.48
CA HIS A 6 49.56 -52.92 76.78
C HIS A 6 50.69 -51.89 76.81
N ILE A 7 50.49 -50.73 76.19
CA ILE A 7 51.12 -49.48 76.62
C ILE A 7 50.04 -48.42 76.69
N LEU A 8 49.70 -48.07 77.92
CA LEU A 8 49.06 -46.83 78.32
C LEU A 8 50.09 -45.71 78.07
N LEU A 9 49.75 -44.66 77.31
CA LEU A 9 50.45 -43.39 77.44
C LEU A 9 49.45 -42.25 77.43
N THR A 10 49.51 -41.51 78.53
CA THR A 10 48.72 -40.35 78.91
C THR A 10 49.00 -39.12 78.05
N ILE A 11 47.92 -38.40 77.78
CA ILE A 11 47.73 -37.03 77.32
C ILE A 11 48.91 -36.08 77.65
N SER A 12 49.36 -35.30 76.66
CA SER A 12 49.68 -33.89 76.88
C SER A 12 49.32 -33.06 75.67
N CYS A 13 48.54 -32.02 75.94
CA CYS A 13 47.95 -31.06 75.02
C CYS A 13 49.00 -30.03 74.60
N LEU A 14 49.20 -29.83 73.30
CA LEU A 14 49.83 -28.63 72.75
C LEU A 14 49.37 -28.46 71.29
N LEU A 15 48.10 -28.12 71.12
CA LEU A 15 47.63 -27.48 69.89
C LEU A 15 48.08 -26.02 69.96
N LEU A 16 49.23 -25.72 69.35
CA LEU A 16 49.53 -24.35 68.92
C LEU A 16 48.48 -23.99 67.86
N SER A 17 47.43 -23.26 68.25
CA SER A 17 46.61 -22.53 67.30
C SER A 17 47.46 -21.38 66.76
N ALA A 18 48.14 -21.60 65.64
CA ALA A 18 48.61 -20.51 64.80
C ALA A 18 47.37 -19.84 64.19
N PHE A 19 46.81 -18.87 64.91
CA PHE A 19 45.99 -17.86 64.27
C PHE A 19 46.93 -17.05 63.38
N ALA A 20 47.05 -17.45 62.12
CA ALA A 20 47.47 -16.53 61.08
C ALA A 20 46.34 -15.49 60.99
N TYR A 21 46.55 -14.33 61.60
CA TYR A 21 45.82 -13.13 61.22
C TYR A 21 46.09 -12.91 59.74
N ALA A 22 45.12 -13.27 58.88
CA ALA A 22 45.09 -12.72 57.54
C ALA A 22 44.87 -11.22 57.72
N GLN A 23 45.92 -10.44 57.44
CA GLN A 23 45.80 -8.99 57.32
C GLN A 23 44.78 -8.75 56.20
N GLU A 24 43.69 -8.03 56.48
CA GLU A 24 42.81 -7.55 55.39
C GLU A 24 43.66 -6.60 54.54
N ASP A 25 44.05 -7.07 53.36
CA ASP A 25 44.84 -6.29 52.42
C ASP A 25 44.01 -5.07 51.97
N TRP A 26 44.58 -3.88 52.04
CA TRP A 26 43.85 -2.67 51.69
C TRP A 26 43.62 -2.58 50.16
N THR A 27 42.45 -2.07 49.76
CA THR A 27 42.00 -2.01 48.36
C THR A 27 41.58 -0.59 47.94
N VAL A 28 41.72 -0.28 46.64
CA VAL A 28 41.09 0.87 45.99
C VAL A 28 39.78 0.42 45.34
N MET A 29 38.66 1.09 45.67
CA MET A 29 37.38 0.91 44.97
C MET A 29 37.39 1.71 43.66
N LEU A 30 37.20 1.03 42.55
CA LEU A 30 37.04 1.63 41.25
C LEU A 30 35.56 1.64 40.85
N ASN A 31 34.93 2.80 40.95
CA ASN A 31 33.52 3.02 40.62
C ASN A 31 33.40 3.60 39.21
N GLY A 32 33.02 2.74 38.27
CA GLY A 32 32.98 3.09 36.86
C GLY A 32 31.57 3.12 36.27
N LYS A 33 31.42 3.90 35.20
CA LYS A 33 30.23 3.91 34.34
C LYS A 33 30.65 3.82 32.88
N VAL A 34 30.01 2.93 32.13
CA VAL A 34 30.19 2.82 30.68
C VAL A 34 28.97 3.40 29.97
N THR A 35 29.21 4.19 28.93
CA THR A 35 28.18 4.84 28.13
C THR A 35 28.34 4.61 26.62
N GLU A 36 27.30 4.94 25.85
CA GLU A 36 27.31 5.11 24.40
C GLU A 36 26.54 6.40 24.08
N ASP A 37 27.20 7.38 23.48
CA ASP A 37 26.64 8.72 23.25
C ASP A 37 26.05 9.30 24.55
N ASP A 38 26.82 9.23 25.65
CA ASP A 38 26.45 9.66 27.01
C ASP A 38 25.30 8.89 27.67
N LYS A 39 24.73 7.88 27.01
CA LYS A 39 23.66 7.03 27.55
C LYS A 39 24.25 5.79 28.23
N PRO A 40 23.71 5.34 29.37
CA PRO A 40 24.16 4.12 30.05
C PRO A 40 24.25 2.88 29.14
N LEU A 41 25.40 2.21 29.16
CA LEU A 41 25.64 1.01 28.35
C LEU A 41 25.85 -0.23 29.24
N GLY A 42 24.78 -0.99 29.44
CA GLY A 42 24.83 -2.26 30.17
C GLY A 42 25.41 -3.43 29.36
N ARG A 43 25.71 -4.52 30.07
CA ARG A 43 26.26 -5.79 29.51
C ARG A 43 27.56 -5.60 28.73
N VAL A 44 28.39 -4.63 29.12
CA VAL A 44 29.77 -4.51 28.63
C VAL A 44 30.61 -5.49 29.45
N VAL A 45 31.38 -6.33 28.78
CA VAL A 45 32.31 -7.26 29.43
C VAL A 45 33.52 -6.46 29.91
N LEU A 46 33.79 -6.54 31.20
CA LEU A 46 34.96 -5.99 31.85
C LEU A 46 35.94 -7.12 32.12
N ILE A 47 37.17 -7.00 31.64
CA ILE A 47 38.25 -7.98 31.87
C ILE A 47 39.36 -7.26 32.63
N LEU A 48 39.53 -7.63 33.90
CA LEU A 48 40.56 -7.08 34.77
C LEU A 48 41.79 -8.00 34.73
N LYS A 49 42.94 -7.42 34.41
CA LYS A 49 44.24 -8.07 34.53
C LYS A 49 45.06 -7.41 35.62
N LYS A 50 45.62 -8.20 36.54
CA LYS A 50 46.56 -7.78 37.59
C LYS A 50 47.95 -8.27 37.20
N ASN A 51 48.93 -7.36 37.11
CA ASN A 51 50.30 -7.67 36.70
C ASN A 51 50.38 -8.50 35.40
N ARG A 52 49.49 -8.17 34.43
CA ARG A 52 49.31 -8.81 33.11
C ARG A 52 48.59 -10.17 33.10
N GLU A 53 48.22 -10.72 34.24
CA GLU A 53 47.40 -11.94 34.32
C GLU A 53 45.93 -11.59 34.50
N GLU A 54 45.03 -12.25 33.77
CA GLU A 54 43.58 -12.06 33.94
C GLU A 54 43.15 -12.62 35.30
N VAL A 55 42.54 -11.77 36.12
CA VAL A 55 42.14 -12.13 37.50
C VAL A 55 40.63 -12.06 37.71
N GLN A 56 39.91 -11.29 36.89
CA GLN A 56 38.47 -11.13 37.04
C GLN A 56 37.81 -10.77 35.71
N LYS A 57 36.59 -11.26 35.54
CA LYS A 57 35.72 -10.92 34.42
C LYS A 57 34.30 -10.69 34.90
N LEU A 58 33.70 -9.56 34.55
CA LEU A 58 32.33 -9.21 34.96
C LEU A 58 31.62 -8.40 33.88
N PHE A 59 30.36 -8.05 34.13
CA PHE A 59 29.56 -7.23 33.23
C PHE A 59 29.13 -5.92 33.90
N THR A 60 29.03 -4.85 33.13
CA THR A 60 28.32 -3.66 33.59
C THR A 60 26.84 -3.96 33.85
N ALA A 61 26.30 -3.37 34.91
CA ALA A 61 24.87 -3.40 35.22
C ALA A 61 24.05 -2.71 34.11
N PRO A 62 22.71 -2.88 34.04
CA PRO A 62 21.88 -2.25 33.01
C PRO A 62 22.01 -0.72 32.94
N ASN A 63 22.34 -0.06 34.05
CA ASN A 63 22.62 1.37 34.15
C ASN A 63 24.08 1.74 33.80
N GLY A 64 24.83 0.82 33.19
CA GLY A 64 26.22 1.01 32.77
C GLY A 64 27.24 1.01 33.90
N LYS A 65 26.82 0.92 35.17
CA LYS A 65 27.70 1.00 36.33
C LYS A 65 28.41 -0.33 36.61
N PHE A 66 29.57 -0.23 37.25
CA PHE A 66 30.29 -1.34 37.84
C PHE A 66 31.16 -0.85 39.00
N ILE A 67 31.57 -1.80 39.83
CA ILE A 67 32.46 -1.59 40.96
C ILE A 67 33.53 -2.68 40.90
N LEU A 68 34.79 -2.31 41.09
CA LEU A 68 35.93 -3.23 41.18
C LEU A 68 36.75 -2.91 42.42
N GLU A 69 37.23 -3.94 43.10
CA GLU A 69 38.14 -3.81 44.24
C GLU A 69 39.55 -4.12 43.73
N LEU A 70 40.47 -3.17 43.89
CA LEU A 70 41.84 -3.28 43.40
C LEU A 70 42.80 -3.37 44.57
N ASP A 71 43.42 -4.53 44.78
CA ASP A 71 44.48 -4.69 45.78
C ASP A 71 45.59 -3.65 45.57
N SER A 72 46.12 -3.18 46.69
CA SER A 72 47.24 -2.25 46.74
C SER A 72 48.53 -2.76 46.09
N ASP A 73 49.44 -1.85 45.78
CA ASP A 73 50.79 -2.15 45.26
C ASP A 73 50.82 -3.00 43.97
N ASN A 74 49.85 -2.79 43.09
CA ASN A 74 49.71 -3.56 41.85
C ASN A 74 49.48 -2.67 40.61
N GLU A 75 49.68 -3.28 39.44
CA GLU A 75 49.36 -2.67 38.14
C GLU A 75 48.19 -3.43 37.51
N TYR A 76 47.15 -2.69 37.13
CA TYR A 76 45.94 -3.23 36.54
C TYR A 76 45.74 -2.76 35.11
N GLN A 77 45.22 -3.65 34.27
CA GLN A 77 44.63 -3.32 32.96
C GLN A 77 43.17 -3.73 32.98
N LEU A 78 42.28 -2.79 32.69
CA LEU A 78 40.84 -3.04 32.63
C LEU A 78 40.35 -2.84 31.20
N TYR A 79 39.97 -3.94 30.54
CA TYR A 79 39.43 -3.94 29.17
C TYR A 79 37.91 -3.89 29.19
N PHE A 80 37.35 -3.13 28.25
CA PHE A 80 35.92 -2.94 28.04
C PHE A 80 35.59 -3.46 26.65
N THR A 81 34.83 -4.56 26.58
CA THR A 81 34.49 -5.19 25.30
C THR A 81 33.02 -5.53 25.23
N LYS A 82 32.43 -5.31 24.06
CA LYS A 82 31.04 -5.66 23.76
C LYS A 82 30.93 -5.96 22.27
N LYS A 83 30.20 -7.02 21.90
CA LYS A 83 30.06 -7.42 20.50
C LYS A 83 29.52 -6.25 19.66
N GLY A 84 30.24 -5.88 18.59
CA GLY A 84 29.91 -4.76 17.70
C GLY A 84 30.35 -3.38 18.21
N TYR A 85 31.11 -3.31 19.30
CA TYR A 85 31.69 -2.08 19.86
C TYR A 85 33.21 -2.16 19.86
N VAL A 86 33.86 -1.01 19.70
CA VAL A 86 35.32 -0.96 19.82
C VAL A 86 35.73 -1.41 21.22
N THR A 87 36.81 -2.18 21.29
CA THR A 87 37.41 -2.50 22.59
C THR A 87 38.30 -1.34 23.02
N LYS A 88 38.14 -0.90 24.27
CA LYS A 88 39.01 0.08 24.92
C LYS A 88 39.59 -0.53 26.19
N PHE A 89 40.70 -0.01 26.69
CA PHE A 89 41.19 -0.39 28.01
C PHE A 89 41.85 0.77 28.71
N ILE A 90 41.87 0.73 30.05
CA ILE A 90 42.59 1.68 30.89
C ILE A 90 43.70 0.97 31.67
N GLU A 91 44.71 1.71 32.09
CA GLU A 91 45.69 1.25 33.07
C GLU A 91 45.48 1.97 34.40
N PHE A 92 45.53 1.21 35.48
CA PHE A 92 45.35 1.71 36.83
C PHE A 92 46.50 1.20 37.71
N ASN A 93 47.24 2.12 38.34
CA ASN A 93 48.39 1.78 39.17
C ASN A 93 48.12 2.14 40.63
N THR A 94 48.04 1.12 41.49
CA THR A 94 47.80 1.28 42.94
C THR A 94 49.10 1.29 43.76
N LYS A 95 50.27 1.32 43.12
CA LYS A 95 51.57 1.42 43.80
C LYS A 95 51.73 2.75 44.51
N ASN A 96 52.31 2.68 45.70
CA ASN A 96 52.59 3.82 46.58
C ASN A 96 51.34 4.57 47.07
N VAL A 97 50.13 4.03 46.89
CA VAL A 97 48.95 4.60 47.55
C VAL A 97 49.04 4.23 49.05
N PRO A 98 49.00 5.21 49.97
CA PRO A 98 49.12 4.96 51.39
C PRO A 98 47.94 4.18 51.96
N GLU A 99 48.23 3.29 52.91
CA GLU A 99 47.21 2.65 53.75
C GLU A 99 46.72 3.69 54.78
N ASP A 100 45.61 4.35 54.50
CA ASP A 100 44.96 5.27 55.45
C ASP A 100 43.64 4.68 55.93
N LYS A 101 43.65 4.11 57.15
CA LYS A 101 42.51 3.42 57.77
C LYS A 101 41.48 4.37 58.38
N GLU A 102 41.79 5.65 58.55
CA GLU A 102 40.94 6.58 59.29
C GLU A 102 40.17 7.56 58.39
N ALA A 103 40.60 7.80 57.14
CA ALA A 103 40.09 8.92 56.35
C ALA A 103 39.31 8.58 55.05
N GLY A 104 39.39 7.37 54.50
CA GLY A 104 38.69 7.03 53.24
C GLY A 104 39.08 7.89 52.02
N LEU A 105 40.13 8.71 52.13
CA LEU A 105 40.52 9.71 51.11
C LEU A 105 41.06 9.07 49.82
N TYR A 106 41.47 7.80 49.85
CA TYR A 106 42.07 7.08 48.71
C TYR A 106 41.29 5.83 48.30
N SER A 107 40.16 5.56 48.97
CA SER A 107 39.43 4.31 48.80
C SER A 107 38.54 4.30 47.57
N GLU A 108 38.32 5.42 46.87
CA GLU A 108 37.40 5.48 45.74
C GLU A 108 37.95 6.30 44.56
N PHE A 109 37.91 5.72 43.36
CA PHE A 109 38.14 6.43 42.10
C PHE A 109 36.91 6.30 41.20
N ILE A 110 36.36 7.45 40.78
CA ILE A 110 35.18 7.51 39.93
C ILE A 110 35.60 7.84 38.50
N PHE A 111 35.09 7.08 37.53
CA PHE A 111 35.32 7.41 36.12
C PHE A 111 34.18 6.98 35.20
N GLU A 112 34.16 7.61 34.02
CA GLU A 112 33.21 7.33 32.96
C GLU A 112 33.96 7.05 31.66
N LEU A 113 33.51 6.03 30.93
CA LEU A 113 34.07 5.63 29.65
C LEU A 113 32.95 5.49 28.61
N ASP A 114 33.01 6.29 27.56
CA ASP A 114 32.13 6.12 26.41
C ASP A 114 32.70 5.05 25.47
N LEU A 115 31.89 4.05 25.11
CA LEU A 115 32.13 3.09 24.05
C LEU A 115 31.27 3.43 22.84
N PHE A 116 31.81 3.19 21.66
CA PHE A 116 31.11 3.41 20.41
C PHE A 116 31.17 2.17 19.52
N LYS A 117 30.25 2.08 18.56
CA LYS A 117 30.15 0.91 17.67
C LYS A 117 31.34 0.82 16.74
N GLU A 118 31.77 -0.40 16.43
CA GLU A 118 32.73 -0.61 15.35
C GLU A 118 32.13 -0.16 14.02
N MET A 119 32.94 0.54 13.22
CA MET A 119 32.56 0.95 11.88
C MET A 119 33.63 0.46 10.90
N GLU A 120 33.18 -0.19 9.83
CA GLU A 120 34.07 -0.70 8.79
C GLU A 120 34.89 0.46 8.19
N GLY A 121 36.21 0.32 8.14
CA GLY A 121 37.13 1.34 7.62
C GLY A 121 37.54 2.44 8.61
N LEU A 122 36.99 2.47 9.83
CA LEU A 122 37.44 3.39 10.87
C LEU A 122 38.81 2.96 11.42
N ASN A 123 39.79 3.87 11.43
CA ASN A 123 41.12 3.57 11.98
C ASN A 123 41.09 3.61 13.52
N THR A 124 41.08 2.44 14.16
CA THR A 124 41.01 2.30 15.61
C THR A 124 42.36 2.05 16.29
N SER A 125 43.50 2.11 15.59
CA SER A 125 44.82 1.74 16.14
C SER A 125 45.24 2.53 17.39
N ILE A 126 44.70 3.73 17.61
CA ILE A 126 44.93 4.49 18.86
C ILE A 126 44.36 3.79 20.10
N LEU A 127 43.36 2.91 19.94
CA LEU A 127 42.74 2.14 21.01
C LEU A 127 43.55 0.89 21.41
N GLU A 128 44.63 0.58 20.70
CA GLU A 128 45.65 -0.40 21.14
C GLU A 128 46.49 0.14 22.32
N PHE A 129 46.39 1.43 22.59
CA PHE A 129 46.98 2.10 23.75
C PHE A 129 45.91 2.37 24.82
N PRO A 130 46.28 2.41 26.10
CA PRO A 130 45.33 2.66 27.16
C PRO A 130 44.70 4.05 26.98
N VAL A 131 43.37 4.14 27.02
CA VAL A 131 42.65 5.41 26.81
C VAL A 131 42.76 6.33 28.01
N PHE A 132 43.03 5.77 29.19
CA PHE A 132 43.40 6.50 30.39
C PHE A 132 44.49 5.72 31.15
N LYS A 133 45.39 6.46 31.81
CA LYS A 133 46.28 5.92 32.83
C LYS A 133 46.01 6.66 34.13
N VAL A 134 45.82 5.94 35.22
CA VAL A 134 45.61 6.49 36.57
C VAL A 134 46.74 6.03 37.48
N LYS A 135 47.28 6.93 38.31
CA LYS A 135 48.31 6.60 39.29
C LYS A 135 48.26 7.53 40.49
N TYR A 136 48.91 7.12 41.57
CA TYR A 136 49.04 7.94 42.76
C TYR A 136 50.09 9.04 42.59
N TYR A 137 49.77 10.24 43.05
CA TYR A 137 50.67 11.38 43.10
C TYR A 137 50.95 11.76 44.55
N PRO A 138 52.12 11.41 45.12
CA PRO A 138 52.44 11.72 46.52
C PRO A 138 52.35 13.20 46.87
N GLY A 139 52.73 14.09 45.94
CA GLY A 139 52.66 15.53 46.13
C GLY A 139 51.24 16.11 46.10
N LEU A 140 50.27 15.38 45.55
CA LEU A 140 48.86 15.76 45.52
C LEU A 140 48.03 14.96 46.54
N GLN A 141 48.65 13.93 47.13
CA GLN A 141 47.97 12.94 47.96
C GLN A 141 46.67 12.47 47.30
N ASN A 142 46.70 12.04 46.04
CA ASN A 142 45.51 11.51 45.36
C ASN A 142 45.87 10.58 44.19
N LEU A 143 44.88 9.77 43.79
CA LEU A 143 44.88 9.10 42.50
C LEU A 143 44.37 10.08 41.44
N ASP A 144 45.13 10.30 40.37
CA ASP A 144 44.74 11.20 39.27
C ASP A 144 45.22 10.63 37.93
N TYR A 145 44.68 11.18 36.85
CA TYR A 145 45.05 10.84 35.49
C TYR A 145 46.50 11.25 35.18
N ASP A 146 47.22 10.40 34.45
CA ASP A 146 48.54 10.75 33.95
C ASP A 146 48.43 11.82 32.85
N LYS A 147 48.62 13.08 33.25
CA LYS A 147 48.54 14.26 32.36
C LYS A 147 49.49 14.18 31.15
N ARG A 148 50.64 13.52 31.27
CA ARG A 148 51.58 13.37 30.14
C ARG A 148 51.08 12.35 29.14
N HIS A 149 50.54 11.23 29.64
CA HIS A 149 49.89 10.24 28.78
C HIS A 149 48.67 10.83 28.09
N GLU A 150 47.80 11.49 28.86
CA GLU A 150 46.61 12.15 28.35
C GLU A 150 46.94 13.13 27.23
N ALA A 151 47.95 13.99 27.41
CA ALA A 151 48.40 14.92 26.38
C ALA A 151 48.87 14.21 25.09
N LYS A 152 49.50 13.04 25.19
CA LYS A 152 49.97 12.25 24.02
C LYS A 152 48.82 11.64 23.23
N ILE A 153 47.79 11.12 23.89
CA ILE A 153 46.70 10.39 23.23
C ILE A 153 45.53 11.30 22.84
N ARG A 154 45.32 12.43 23.52
CA ARG A 154 44.15 13.31 23.36
C ARG A 154 43.94 13.75 21.91
N SER A 155 44.97 14.19 21.21
CA SER A 155 44.85 14.65 19.83
C SER A 155 44.43 13.53 18.87
N ARG A 156 44.99 12.32 19.03
CA ARG A 156 44.67 11.16 18.19
C ARG A 156 43.29 10.58 18.51
N LEU A 157 42.92 10.54 19.79
CA LEU A 157 41.58 10.13 20.21
C LEU A 157 40.51 11.10 19.70
N ASN A 158 40.77 12.41 19.74
CA ASN A 158 39.87 13.42 19.17
C ASN A 158 39.72 13.26 17.65
N LEU A 159 40.79 12.94 16.94
CA LEU A 159 40.72 12.66 15.49
C LEU A 159 39.88 11.42 15.20
N LEU A 160 40.11 10.32 15.93
CA LEU A 160 39.28 9.11 15.84
C LEU A 160 37.79 9.41 16.08
N LEU A 161 37.47 10.16 17.15
CA LEU A 161 36.08 10.51 17.45
C LEU A 161 35.47 11.44 16.40
N LYS A 162 36.26 12.33 15.79
CA LYS A 162 35.82 13.17 14.67
C LYS A 162 35.51 12.31 13.44
N ASP A 163 36.39 11.38 13.09
CA ASP A 163 36.21 10.48 11.95
C ASP A 163 35.00 9.56 12.15
N TYR A 164 34.85 8.99 13.36
CA TYR A 164 33.68 8.20 13.75
C TYR A 164 32.37 9.00 13.56
N ARG A 165 32.31 10.24 14.06
CA ARG A 165 31.13 11.10 13.92
C ARG A 165 30.82 11.41 12.45
N ALA A 166 31.84 11.70 11.65
CA ALA A 166 31.67 11.96 10.22
C ALA A 166 31.16 10.73 9.45
N MET A 167 31.64 9.53 9.79
CA MET A 167 31.17 8.28 9.20
C MET A 167 29.73 7.98 9.62
N LYS A 168 29.39 8.13 10.91
CA LYS A 168 28.03 7.95 11.43
C LYS A 168 27.03 8.89 10.75
N GLU A 169 27.40 10.16 10.56
CA GLU A 169 26.57 11.14 9.85
C GLU A 169 26.40 10.78 8.36
N ARG A 170 27.45 10.27 7.70
CA ARG A 170 27.36 9.81 6.31
C ARG A 170 26.41 8.62 6.17
N GLU A 171 26.54 7.61 7.03
CA GLU A 171 25.65 6.45 7.03
C GLU A 171 24.19 6.87 7.23
N LEU A 172 23.94 7.80 8.16
CA LEU A 172 22.59 8.33 8.39
C LEU A 172 22.03 9.04 7.16
N ARG A 173 22.82 9.90 6.49
CA ARG A 173 22.41 10.54 5.23
C ARG A 173 22.11 9.55 4.12
N ASP A 174 22.90 8.49 4.00
CA ASP A 174 22.69 7.47 2.97
C ASP A 174 21.39 6.68 3.24
N ILE A 175 21.06 6.43 4.52
CA ILE A 175 19.77 5.84 4.92
C ILE A 175 18.60 6.77 4.59
N GLU A 176 18.67 8.04 4.98
CA GLU A 176 17.61 9.03 4.70
C GLU A 176 17.35 9.17 3.20
N LYS A 177 18.43 9.24 2.40
CA LYS A 177 18.32 9.31 0.94
C LYS A 177 17.70 8.06 0.33
N ALA A 178 18.01 6.88 0.88
CA ALA A 178 17.41 5.62 0.43
C ALA A 178 15.91 5.56 0.77
N GLU A 179 15.51 6.05 1.94
CA GLU A 179 14.10 6.15 2.36
C GLU A 179 13.32 7.12 1.46
N GLU A 180 13.88 8.30 1.17
CA GLU A 180 13.27 9.26 0.24
C GLU A 180 13.08 8.66 -1.16
N LEU A 181 14.09 7.96 -1.69
CA LEU A 181 14.00 7.30 -2.99
C LEU A 181 12.92 6.21 -3.01
N ALA A 182 12.79 5.45 -1.92
CA ALA A 182 11.77 4.42 -1.79
C ALA A 182 10.35 5.01 -1.76
N ASP A 183 10.12 6.08 -0.98
CA ASP A 183 8.84 6.80 -0.93
C ASP A 183 8.47 7.38 -2.32
N GLN A 184 9.44 7.98 -3.02
CA GLN A 184 9.23 8.45 -4.38
C GLN A 184 8.86 7.31 -5.33
N GLN A 185 9.51 6.15 -5.22
CA GLN A 185 9.20 4.99 -6.05
C GLN A 185 7.79 4.44 -5.77
N GLU A 186 7.38 4.37 -4.50
CA GLU A 186 6.03 3.95 -4.12
C GLU A 186 4.96 4.90 -4.67
N LYS A 187 5.16 6.21 -4.51
CA LYS A 187 4.30 7.25 -5.09
C LYS A 187 4.22 7.14 -6.62
N ASN A 188 5.35 6.87 -7.28
CA ASN A 188 5.39 6.66 -8.73
C ASN A 188 4.56 5.44 -9.16
N GLN A 189 4.65 4.32 -8.43
CA GLN A 189 3.89 3.10 -8.71
C GLN A 189 2.40 3.30 -8.47
N ALA A 190 2.02 3.91 -7.34
CA ALA A 190 0.64 4.23 -7.01
C ALA A 190 0.02 5.17 -8.06
N TYR A 191 0.75 6.22 -8.44
CA TYR A 191 0.37 7.13 -9.53
C TYR A 191 0.12 6.36 -10.83
N ASN A 192 1.11 5.59 -11.31
CA ASN A 192 1.00 4.85 -12.57
C ASN A 192 -0.17 3.84 -12.58
N LYS A 193 -0.45 3.21 -11.43
CA LYS A 193 -1.59 2.32 -11.27
C LYS A 193 -2.91 3.06 -11.46
N GLN A 194 -3.07 4.24 -10.85
CA GLN A 194 -4.27 5.05 -11.02
C GLN A 194 -4.44 5.55 -12.46
N ILE A 195 -3.34 5.92 -13.13
CA ILE A 195 -3.37 6.25 -14.56
C ILE A 195 -3.93 5.07 -15.38
N ALA A 196 -3.42 3.86 -15.16
CA ALA A 196 -3.87 2.69 -15.90
C ALA A 196 -5.35 2.37 -15.66
N ILE A 197 -5.82 2.53 -14.41
CA ILE A 197 -7.24 2.37 -14.04
C ILE A 197 -8.09 3.42 -14.78
N ALA A 198 -7.71 4.69 -14.70
CA ALA A 198 -8.42 5.80 -15.30
C ALA A 198 -8.52 5.67 -16.84
N ASP A 199 -7.41 5.36 -17.50
CA ASP A 199 -7.38 5.10 -18.95
C ASP A 199 -8.26 3.91 -19.35
N GLY A 200 -8.26 2.84 -18.54
CA GLY A 200 -9.10 1.66 -18.75
C GLY A 200 -10.59 1.98 -18.64
N LEU A 201 -10.99 2.83 -17.68
CA LEU A 201 -12.36 3.27 -17.48
C LEU A 201 -12.81 4.23 -18.59
N ALA A 202 -11.94 5.17 -18.98
CA ALA A 202 -12.21 6.11 -20.07
C ALA A 202 -12.42 5.37 -21.41
N LYS A 203 -11.60 4.35 -21.71
CA LYS A 203 -11.79 3.48 -22.90
C LYS A 203 -13.14 2.75 -22.90
N LYS A 204 -13.64 2.40 -21.71
CA LYS A 204 -14.98 1.80 -21.52
C LYS A 204 -16.11 2.84 -21.47
N LYS A 205 -15.82 4.13 -21.71
CA LYS A 205 -16.75 5.27 -21.62
C LYS A 205 -17.40 5.46 -20.24
N LYS A 206 -16.78 4.90 -19.19
CA LYS A 206 -17.15 5.15 -17.78
C LYS A 206 -16.45 6.43 -17.34
N TYR A 207 -16.96 7.56 -17.83
CA TYR A 207 -16.26 8.85 -17.75
C TYR A 207 -16.16 9.38 -16.33
N GLU A 208 -17.21 9.24 -15.53
CA GLU A 208 -17.22 9.64 -14.12
C GLU A 208 -16.18 8.83 -13.31
N GLU A 209 -16.23 7.49 -13.39
CA GLU A 209 -15.25 6.63 -12.70
C GLU A 209 -13.81 6.90 -13.16
N ALA A 210 -13.62 7.24 -14.44
CA ALA A 210 -12.32 7.61 -14.98
C ALA A 210 -11.82 8.96 -14.44
N GLN A 211 -12.71 9.94 -14.29
CA GLN A 211 -12.40 11.23 -13.69
C GLN A 211 -11.95 11.05 -12.23
N ASP A 212 -12.70 10.29 -11.42
CA ASP A 212 -12.34 9.99 -10.03
C ASP A 212 -10.93 9.38 -9.93
N ALA A 213 -10.61 8.41 -10.78
CA ALA A 213 -9.30 7.77 -10.80
C ALA A 213 -8.16 8.74 -11.21
N TYR A 214 -8.42 9.70 -12.10
CA TYR A 214 -7.47 10.75 -12.43
C TYR A 214 -7.29 11.76 -11.30
N GLU A 215 -8.35 12.07 -10.55
CA GLU A 215 -8.28 12.95 -9.37
C GLU A 215 -7.44 12.31 -8.27
N ILE A 216 -7.62 11.01 -8.00
CA ILE A 216 -6.74 10.26 -7.07
C ILE A 216 -5.28 10.28 -7.55
N ALA A 217 -5.03 10.19 -8.86
CA ALA A 217 -3.66 10.33 -9.39
C ALA A 217 -3.08 11.73 -9.13
N LEU A 218 -3.89 12.79 -9.11
CA LEU A 218 -3.48 14.15 -8.74
C LEU A 218 -3.29 14.32 -7.23
N GLU A 219 -4.02 13.59 -6.38
CA GLU A 219 -3.74 13.58 -4.94
C GLU A 219 -2.34 13.01 -4.66
N ILE A 220 -1.93 11.98 -5.40
CA ILE A 220 -0.58 11.38 -5.30
C ILE A 220 0.48 12.32 -5.89
N LYS A 221 0.19 12.94 -7.06
CA LYS A 221 1.10 13.88 -7.73
C LYS A 221 0.37 15.15 -8.19
N PRO A 222 0.24 16.17 -7.31
CA PRO A 222 -0.57 17.37 -7.59
C PRO A 222 -0.12 18.21 -8.79
N LYS A 223 1.16 18.10 -9.18
CA LYS A 223 1.76 18.86 -10.27
C LYS A 223 1.80 18.08 -11.60
N ALA A 224 1.25 16.88 -11.66
CA ALA A 224 1.25 16.09 -12.89
C ALA A 224 0.31 16.69 -13.94
N PRO A 225 0.80 17.06 -15.14
CA PRO A 225 -0.06 17.66 -16.17
C PRO A 225 -1.00 16.65 -16.81
N PHE A 226 -0.55 15.39 -16.97
CA PHE A 226 -1.28 14.37 -17.72
C PHE A 226 -2.70 14.07 -17.17
N PRO A 227 -2.91 13.79 -15.86
CA PRO A 227 -4.26 13.56 -15.34
C PRO A 227 -5.15 14.79 -15.47
N LYS A 228 -4.57 15.98 -15.26
CA LYS A 228 -5.27 17.26 -15.35
C LYS A 228 -5.85 17.47 -16.75
N ASP A 229 -5.04 17.24 -17.79
CA ASP A 229 -5.49 17.36 -19.18
C ASP A 229 -6.57 16.32 -19.52
N LYS A 230 -6.46 15.11 -18.97
CA LYS A 230 -7.43 14.04 -19.15
C LYS A 230 -8.78 14.35 -18.50
N ILE A 231 -8.80 14.91 -17.29
CA ILE A 231 -10.02 15.36 -16.62
C ILE A 231 -10.75 16.39 -17.48
N VAL A 232 -10.05 17.41 -17.97
CA VAL A 232 -10.65 18.44 -18.85
C VAL A 232 -11.25 17.83 -20.12
N ALA A 233 -10.58 16.84 -20.72
CA ALA A 233 -11.11 16.13 -21.89
C ALA A 233 -12.37 15.31 -21.54
N ILE A 234 -12.36 14.62 -20.40
CA ILE A 234 -13.49 13.84 -19.89
C ILE A 234 -14.69 14.71 -19.58
N GLU A 235 -14.50 15.86 -18.91
CA GLU A 235 -15.58 16.81 -18.62
C GLU A 235 -16.31 17.26 -19.89
N LYS A 236 -15.58 17.49 -20.98
CA LYS A 236 -16.19 17.83 -22.29
C LYS A 236 -17.04 16.68 -22.83
N LEU A 237 -16.60 15.44 -22.65
CA LEU A 237 -17.35 14.25 -23.09
C LEU A 237 -18.62 14.04 -22.26
N ILE A 238 -18.55 14.23 -20.93
CA ILE A 238 -19.71 14.15 -20.03
C ILE A 238 -20.73 15.23 -20.42
N LYS A 239 -20.30 16.49 -20.57
CA LYS A 239 -21.18 17.60 -20.99
C LYS A 239 -21.86 17.31 -22.33
N LYS A 240 -21.12 16.79 -23.31
CA LYS A 240 -21.68 16.41 -24.61
C LYS A 240 -22.73 15.30 -24.47
N ARG A 241 -22.42 14.23 -23.74
CA ARG A 241 -23.34 13.10 -23.49
C ARG A 241 -24.63 13.59 -22.81
N ASP A 242 -24.51 14.45 -21.80
CA ASP A 242 -25.65 14.94 -21.04
C ASP A 242 -26.53 15.88 -21.87
N ALA A 243 -25.92 16.70 -22.73
CA ALA A 243 -26.63 17.51 -23.72
C ALA A 243 -27.38 16.64 -24.74
N GLU A 244 -26.74 15.60 -25.29
CA GLU A 244 -27.37 14.65 -26.21
C GLU A 244 -28.54 13.90 -25.56
N LYS A 245 -28.36 13.44 -24.30
CA LYS A 245 -29.41 12.77 -23.53
C LYS A 245 -30.59 13.69 -23.24
N LYS A 246 -30.32 14.96 -22.87
CA LYS A 246 -31.35 15.97 -22.63
C LYS A 246 -32.13 16.25 -23.91
N LEU A 247 -31.43 16.49 -25.02
CA LEU A 247 -32.06 16.72 -26.33
C LEU A 247 -32.91 15.53 -26.77
N SER A 248 -32.42 14.30 -26.62
CA SER A 248 -33.17 13.09 -26.94
C SER A 248 -34.46 12.98 -26.11
N LYS A 249 -34.40 13.31 -24.81
CA LYS A 249 -35.59 13.33 -23.95
C LYS A 249 -36.60 14.39 -24.37
N GLU A 250 -36.14 15.61 -24.67
CA GLU A 250 -37.00 16.71 -25.13
C GLU A 250 -37.69 16.37 -26.46
N MET A 251 -36.98 15.70 -27.38
CA MET A 251 -37.56 15.25 -28.64
C MET A 251 -38.62 14.17 -28.44
N GLU A 252 -38.39 13.20 -27.55
CA GLU A 252 -39.38 12.16 -27.22
C GLU A 252 -40.64 12.77 -26.57
N GLU A 253 -40.49 13.74 -25.67
CA GLU A 253 -41.61 14.46 -25.04
C GLU A 253 -42.42 15.26 -26.08
N ARG A 254 -41.74 15.99 -26.98
CA ARG A 254 -42.40 16.71 -28.09
C ARG A 254 -43.13 15.77 -29.03
N TYR A 255 -42.51 14.65 -29.36
CA TYR A 255 -43.12 13.61 -30.18
C TYR A 255 -44.41 13.07 -29.54
N ALA A 256 -44.37 12.74 -28.24
CA ALA A 256 -45.54 12.25 -27.50
C ALA A 256 -46.69 13.27 -27.46
N ILE A 257 -46.39 14.56 -27.25
CA ILE A 257 -47.39 15.64 -27.27
C ILE A 257 -48.03 15.76 -28.66
N LEU A 258 -47.21 15.78 -29.72
CA LEU A 258 -47.71 15.86 -31.09
C LEU A 258 -48.60 14.67 -31.45
N LEU A 259 -48.24 13.46 -31.04
CA LEU A 259 -49.07 12.28 -31.25
C LEU A 259 -50.41 12.39 -30.52
N LYS A 260 -50.39 12.76 -29.23
CA LYS A 260 -51.62 12.91 -28.45
C LYS A 260 -52.55 13.94 -29.09
N SER A 261 -52.04 15.12 -29.44
CA SER A 261 -52.84 16.16 -30.10
C SER A 261 -53.29 15.76 -31.50
N ALA A 262 -52.47 15.01 -32.25
CA ALA A 262 -52.85 14.49 -33.56
C ALA A 262 -53.96 13.44 -33.47
N ASP A 263 -53.86 12.52 -32.51
CA ASP A 263 -54.88 11.50 -32.23
C ASP A 263 -56.19 12.14 -31.76
N GLU A 264 -56.13 13.14 -30.87
CA GLU A 264 -57.30 13.93 -30.46
C GLU A 264 -57.92 14.68 -31.65
N ALA A 265 -57.13 15.32 -32.50
CA ALA A 265 -57.63 16.00 -33.69
C ALA A 265 -58.27 15.02 -34.69
N PHE A 266 -57.67 13.83 -34.86
CA PHE A 266 -58.21 12.76 -35.70
C PHE A 266 -59.56 12.27 -35.18
N ASN A 267 -59.66 11.97 -33.89
CA ASN A 267 -60.88 11.45 -33.27
C ASN A 267 -62.02 12.47 -33.27
N ASN A 268 -61.69 13.77 -33.30
CA ASN A 268 -62.64 14.86 -33.45
C ASN A 268 -62.89 15.24 -34.93
N GLU A 269 -62.51 14.38 -35.87
CA GLU A 269 -62.70 14.56 -37.33
C GLU A 269 -62.03 15.82 -37.92
N LYS A 270 -61.10 16.45 -37.20
CA LYS A 270 -60.32 17.61 -37.64
C LYS A 270 -59.13 17.16 -38.48
N TYR A 271 -59.42 16.46 -39.59
CA TYR A 271 -58.42 15.72 -40.36
C TYR A 271 -57.27 16.60 -40.90
N ALA A 272 -57.54 17.83 -41.33
CA ALA A 272 -56.47 18.73 -41.79
C ALA A 272 -55.46 19.08 -40.67
N SER A 273 -55.95 19.27 -39.45
CA SER A 273 -55.12 19.53 -38.26
C SER A 273 -54.34 18.27 -37.86
N ALA A 274 -55.02 17.11 -37.81
CA ALA A 274 -54.40 15.82 -37.55
C ALA A 274 -53.24 15.53 -38.52
N ARG A 275 -53.45 15.77 -39.83
CA ARG A 275 -52.42 15.60 -40.87
C ARG A 275 -51.16 16.38 -40.57
N SER A 276 -51.33 17.66 -40.22
CA SER A 276 -50.21 18.56 -39.93
C SER A 276 -49.43 18.11 -38.69
N LEU A 277 -50.14 17.73 -37.63
CA LEU A 277 -49.54 17.28 -36.38
C LEU A 277 -48.79 15.94 -36.54
N TYR A 278 -49.35 14.96 -37.24
CA TYR A 278 -48.62 13.72 -37.53
C TYR A 278 -47.42 13.93 -38.45
N LYS A 279 -47.49 14.83 -39.45
CA LYS A 279 -46.33 15.19 -40.27
C LYS A 279 -45.20 15.77 -39.43
N ARG A 280 -45.52 16.65 -38.48
CA ARG A 280 -44.54 17.19 -37.53
C ARG A 280 -43.96 16.11 -36.62
N ALA A 281 -44.77 15.15 -36.16
CA ALA A 281 -44.29 14.02 -35.37
C ALA A 281 -43.35 13.11 -36.18
N ALA A 282 -43.68 12.83 -37.45
CA ALA A 282 -42.85 12.04 -38.37
C ALA A 282 -41.50 12.71 -38.68
N LEU A 283 -41.42 14.04 -38.64
CA LEU A 283 -40.14 14.76 -38.78
C LEU A 283 -39.24 14.63 -37.55
N ILE A 284 -39.81 14.45 -36.35
CA ILE A 284 -39.03 14.29 -35.11
C ILE A 284 -38.49 12.86 -34.98
N ALA A 285 -39.30 11.86 -35.35
CA ALA A 285 -38.96 10.45 -35.23
C ALA A 285 -39.28 9.70 -36.54
N PRO A 286 -38.48 9.90 -37.61
CA PRO A 286 -38.76 9.36 -38.95
C PRO A 286 -38.71 7.84 -39.03
N GLU A 287 -38.06 7.18 -38.06
CA GLU A 287 -38.02 5.73 -37.92
C GLU A 287 -39.30 5.13 -37.30
N ARG A 288 -40.17 5.96 -36.72
CA ARG A 288 -41.43 5.51 -36.10
C ARG A 288 -42.52 5.42 -37.16
N THR A 289 -43.16 4.25 -37.26
CA THR A 289 -44.19 3.99 -38.28
C THR A 289 -45.54 4.61 -37.93
N TYR A 290 -45.89 4.72 -36.65
CA TYR A 290 -47.23 5.18 -36.21
C TYR A 290 -47.67 6.55 -36.78
N PRO A 291 -46.87 7.63 -36.77
CA PRO A 291 -47.27 8.89 -37.40
C PRO A 291 -47.50 8.74 -38.92
N ILE A 292 -46.65 7.97 -39.60
CA ILE A 292 -46.74 7.72 -41.05
C ILE A 292 -48.06 7.01 -41.37
N ASP A 293 -48.35 5.96 -40.60
CA ASP A 293 -49.59 5.18 -40.65
C ASP A 293 -50.83 6.08 -40.50
N ARG A 294 -50.80 6.99 -39.51
CA ARG A 294 -51.94 7.89 -39.25
C ARG A 294 -52.08 8.97 -40.31
N ILE A 295 -51.00 9.48 -40.91
CA ILE A 295 -51.07 10.43 -42.05
C ILE A 295 -51.83 9.80 -43.22
N SER A 296 -51.52 8.55 -43.54
CA SER A 296 -52.20 7.84 -44.64
C SER A 296 -53.71 7.77 -44.39
N ARG A 297 -54.13 7.34 -43.19
CA ARG A 297 -55.55 7.31 -42.80
C ARG A 297 -56.22 8.68 -42.85
N VAL A 298 -55.54 9.72 -42.37
CA VAL A 298 -56.05 11.10 -42.41
C VAL A 298 -56.31 11.57 -43.84
N GLU A 299 -55.40 11.23 -44.76
CA GLU A 299 -55.54 11.59 -46.15
C GLU A 299 -56.70 10.85 -46.81
N ASP A 300 -56.93 9.58 -46.47
CA ASP A 300 -58.10 8.81 -46.91
C ASP A 300 -59.43 9.46 -46.45
N GLU A 301 -59.51 9.92 -45.20
CA GLU A 301 -60.71 10.61 -44.70
C GLU A 301 -60.91 11.98 -45.38
N LEU A 302 -59.84 12.77 -45.58
CA LEU A 302 -59.93 14.08 -46.25
C LEU A 302 -60.45 14.00 -47.69
N SER A 303 -60.02 13.00 -48.45
CA SER A 303 -60.50 12.76 -49.81
C SER A 303 -61.97 12.34 -49.85
N LEU A 304 -62.44 11.59 -48.86
CA LEU A 304 -63.85 11.24 -48.74
C LEU A 304 -64.69 12.47 -48.42
N THR A 305 -64.26 13.31 -47.47
CA THR A 305 -64.98 14.55 -47.12
C THR A 305 -65.06 15.55 -48.29
N ARG A 306 -64.04 15.63 -49.16
CA ARG A 306 -64.01 16.55 -50.31
C ARG A 306 -64.87 16.10 -51.48
N SER A 307 -65.19 14.82 -51.56
CA SER A 307 -66.00 14.27 -52.62
C SER A 307 -67.47 14.36 -52.20
N ALA A 308 -68.30 15.14 -52.90
CA ALA A 308 -69.73 15.34 -52.60
C ALA A 308 -70.56 14.06 -52.86
N ILE A 309 -70.35 13.02 -52.06
CA ILE A 309 -70.76 11.65 -52.36
C ILE A 309 -71.90 11.20 -51.41
N PRO A 310 -72.97 10.57 -51.93
CA PRO A 310 -74.04 10.00 -51.11
C PRO A 310 -73.54 8.87 -50.19
N PHE A 311 -74.03 8.84 -48.94
CA PHE A 311 -73.62 7.96 -47.83
C PHE A 311 -73.62 6.45 -48.16
N ASN A 312 -74.33 6.02 -49.20
CA ASN A 312 -74.66 4.62 -49.47
C ASN A 312 -73.60 3.87 -50.32
N LYS A 313 -72.55 4.55 -50.81
CA LYS A 313 -71.46 3.97 -51.63
C LYS A 313 -70.04 4.18 -51.06
N VAL A 314 -69.95 4.68 -49.83
CA VAL A 314 -68.70 5.19 -49.23
C VAL A 314 -67.60 4.13 -49.14
N THR A 315 -67.92 2.85 -48.90
CA THR A 315 -66.94 1.78 -48.71
C THR A 315 -66.20 1.35 -49.98
N ASP A 316 -66.89 1.21 -51.12
CA ASP A 316 -66.24 0.84 -52.38
C ASP A 316 -65.37 2.00 -52.91
N GLN A 317 -65.84 3.24 -52.79
CA GLN A 317 -65.07 4.41 -53.24
C GLN A 317 -63.89 4.72 -52.30
N LYS A 318 -64.03 4.49 -50.99
CA LYS A 318 -62.91 4.52 -50.03
C LYS A 318 -61.84 3.48 -50.40
N TYR A 319 -62.27 2.27 -50.75
CA TYR A 319 -61.36 1.23 -51.21
C TYR A 319 -60.63 1.64 -52.51
N ASP A 320 -61.35 2.13 -53.51
CA ASP A 320 -60.77 2.52 -54.81
C ASP A 320 -59.72 3.62 -54.66
N LEU A 321 -59.98 4.61 -53.81
CA LEU A 321 -59.03 5.69 -53.55
C LEU A 321 -57.77 5.19 -52.82
N ILE A 322 -57.93 4.34 -51.80
CA ILE A 322 -56.79 3.76 -51.08
C ILE A 322 -55.92 2.94 -52.03
N ILE A 323 -56.54 2.18 -52.94
CA ILE A 323 -55.82 1.41 -53.97
C ILE A 323 -55.08 2.33 -54.94
N SER A 324 -55.76 3.36 -55.46
CA SER A 324 -55.12 4.31 -56.38
C SER A 324 -53.90 4.98 -55.75
N ARG A 325 -53.99 5.36 -54.47
CA ARG A 325 -52.86 5.87 -53.71
C ARG A 325 -51.75 4.83 -53.55
N ALA A 326 -52.11 3.62 -53.11
CA ALA A 326 -51.15 2.54 -52.88
C ALA A 326 -50.38 2.18 -54.15
N ASP A 327 -51.05 2.18 -55.30
CA ASP A 327 -50.44 1.95 -56.61
C ASP A 327 -49.48 3.04 -57.02
N ASN A 328 -49.84 4.31 -56.78
CA ASN A 328 -48.93 5.44 -57.04
C ASN A 328 -47.69 5.40 -56.14
N GLU A 329 -47.85 5.08 -54.85
CA GLU A 329 -46.73 4.90 -53.91
C GLU A 329 -45.84 3.70 -54.32
N TYR A 330 -46.46 2.61 -54.78
CA TYR A 330 -45.75 1.43 -55.28
C TYR A 330 -44.94 1.73 -56.54
N MET A 331 -45.56 2.42 -57.51
CA MET A 331 -44.91 2.86 -58.74
C MET A 331 -43.79 3.87 -58.48
N GLY A 332 -43.93 4.69 -57.44
CA GLY A 332 -42.89 5.61 -56.98
C GLY A 332 -41.79 4.94 -56.13
N GLU A 333 -41.78 3.60 -56.05
CA GLU A 333 -40.83 2.79 -55.28
C GLU A 333 -40.79 3.09 -53.77
N ASP A 334 -41.79 3.80 -53.24
CA ASP A 334 -41.97 4.02 -51.81
C ASP A 334 -42.63 2.80 -51.19
N TYR A 335 -41.92 1.67 -51.24
CA TYR A 335 -42.46 0.35 -50.91
C TYR A 335 -42.97 0.27 -49.46
N VAL A 336 -42.38 1.04 -48.53
CA VAL A 336 -42.85 1.10 -47.14
C VAL A 336 -44.23 1.74 -47.05
N ARG A 337 -44.45 2.88 -47.71
CA ARG A 337 -45.77 3.53 -47.74
C ARG A 337 -46.77 2.74 -48.56
N ALA A 338 -46.37 2.23 -49.73
CA ALA A 338 -47.22 1.42 -50.58
C ALA A 338 -47.77 0.19 -49.85
N ARG A 339 -46.92 -0.56 -49.15
CA ARG A 339 -47.31 -1.73 -48.37
C ARG A 339 -48.32 -1.36 -47.30
N TYR A 340 -48.13 -0.22 -46.64
CA TYR A 340 -49.06 0.28 -45.65
C TYR A 340 -50.42 0.63 -46.26
N SER A 341 -50.43 1.35 -47.38
CA SER A 341 -51.64 1.74 -48.09
C SER A 341 -52.42 0.51 -48.59
N TYR A 342 -51.75 -0.53 -49.10
CA TYR A 342 -52.40 -1.81 -49.44
C TYR A 342 -52.98 -2.55 -48.22
N LEU A 343 -52.29 -2.54 -47.06
CA LEU A 343 -52.86 -3.08 -45.82
C LEU A 343 -54.08 -2.27 -45.37
N SER A 344 -54.11 -0.96 -45.64
CA SER A 344 -55.27 -0.11 -45.41
C SER A 344 -56.45 -0.50 -46.31
N ALA A 345 -56.20 -0.78 -47.59
CA ALA A 345 -57.22 -1.24 -48.52
C ALA A 345 -57.84 -2.56 -48.06
N LEU A 346 -57.03 -3.48 -47.51
CA LEU A 346 -57.51 -4.74 -46.95
C LEU A 346 -58.31 -4.59 -45.65
N ARG A 347 -58.16 -3.50 -44.90
CA ARG A 347 -59.05 -3.21 -43.76
C ARG A 347 -60.44 -2.77 -44.24
N VAL A 348 -60.53 -2.13 -45.40
CA VAL A 348 -61.80 -1.70 -46.01
C VAL A 348 -62.46 -2.85 -46.78
N LYS A 349 -61.68 -3.65 -47.51
CA LYS A 349 -62.15 -4.80 -48.29
C LYS A 349 -61.23 -6.02 -48.08
N PRO A 350 -61.40 -6.78 -46.98
CA PRO A 350 -60.50 -7.90 -46.60
C PRO A 350 -60.35 -9.01 -47.65
N GLY A 351 -61.34 -9.14 -48.54
CA GLY A 351 -61.35 -10.13 -49.63
C GLY A 351 -60.58 -9.72 -50.90
N ALA A 352 -60.14 -8.46 -51.02
CA ALA A 352 -59.58 -7.98 -52.27
C ALA A 352 -58.21 -8.60 -52.61
N GLN A 353 -58.06 -9.11 -53.84
CA GLN A 353 -56.84 -9.83 -54.26
C GLN A 353 -55.70 -8.88 -54.62
N HIS A 354 -56.00 -7.77 -55.29
CA HIS A 354 -54.99 -6.83 -55.76
C HIS A 354 -54.04 -6.32 -54.65
N PRO A 355 -54.53 -5.76 -53.52
CA PRO A 355 -53.65 -5.35 -52.42
C PRO A 355 -52.92 -6.53 -51.75
N LYS A 356 -53.48 -7.75 -51.70
CA LYS A 356 -52.77 -8.94 -51.19
C LYS A 356 -51.55 -9.26 -52.05
N SER A 357 -51.74 -9.31 -53.37
CA SER A 357 -50.67 -9.61 -54.33
C SER A 357 -49.55 -8.58 -54.24
N ARG A 358 -49.89 -7.29 -54.16
CA ARG A 358 -48.90 -6.21 -54.05
C ARG A 358 -48.13 -6.21 -52.74
N ILE A 359 -48.76 -6.56 -51.61
CA ILE A 359 -48.04 -6.72 -50.33
C ILE A 359 -47.01 -7.85 -50.42
N LEU A 360 -47.34 -8.98 -51.03
CA LEU A 360 -46.41 -10.10 -51.21
C LEU A 360 -45.22 -9.72 -52.09
N GLU A 361 -45.49 -8.98 -53.17
CA GLU A 361 -44.47 -8.47 -54.08
C GLU A 361 -43.53 -7.48 -53.36
N ILE A 362 -44.09 -6.54 -52.60
CA ILE A 362 -43.30 -5.61 -51.77
C ILE A 362 -42.49 -6.37 -50.72
N ASP A 363 -43.07 -7.35 -50.03
CA ASP A 363 -42.37 -8.14 -49.02
C ASP A 363 -41.18 -8.89 -49.64
N SER A 364 -41.31 -9.33 -50.89
CA SER A 364 -40.23 -9.95 -51.68
C SER A 364 -39.14 -8.95 -52.09
N ILE A 365 -39.53 -7.73 -52.51
CA ILE A 365 -38.60 -6.65 -52.86
C ILE A 365 -37.80 -6.21 -51.63
N VAL A 366 -38.48 -5.92 -50.51
CA VAL A 366 -37.85 -5.45 -49.27
C VAL A 366 -36.92 -6.51 -48.67
N THR A 367 -37.26 -7.80 -48.77
CA THR A 367 -36.37 -8.88 -48.34
C THR A 367 -35.17 -9.04 -49.27
N ALA A 368 -35.32 -8.95 -50.59
CA ALA A 368 -34.21 -8.99 -51.53
C ALA A 368 -33.23 -7.81 -51.36
N THR A 369 -33.73 -6.58 -51.18
CA THR A 369 -32.91 -5.38 -50.93
C THR A 369 -32.16 -5.48 -49.60
N LYS A 370 -32.79 -6.05 -48.56
CA LYS A 370 -32.16 -6.27 -47.26
C LYS A 370 -31.05 -7.33 -47.32
N VAL A 371 -31.19 -8.36 -48.14
CA VAL A 371 -30.17 -9.40 -48.38
C VAL A 371 -28.98 -8.81 -49.15
N GLN A 372 -29.22 -8.01 -50.19
CA GLN A 372 -28.15 -7.34 -50.96
C GLN A 372 -27.36 -6.31 -50.13
N MET A 373 -28.03 -5.56 -49.23
CA MET A 373 -27.35 -4.66 -48.28
C MET A 373 -26.57 -5.39 -47.17
N THR A 374 -26.89 -6.66 -46.88
CA THR A 374 -26.11 -7.48 -45.94
C THR A 374 -24.92 -8.22 -46.58
N GLU A 375 -24.92 -8.36 -47.90
CA GLU A 375 -23.83 -9.00 -48.67
C GLU A 375 -22.77 -8.00 -49.15
N ALA A 376 -23.11 -6.71 -49.28
CA ALA A 376 -22.18 -5.61 -49.59
C ALA A 376 -21.46 -5.01 -48.35
N GLY A 377 -20.73 -5.85 -47.60
CA GLY A 377 -19.56 -5.48 -46.75
C GLY A 377 -19.79 -5.10 -45.26
N PRO A 378 -18.79 -5.28 -44.36
CA PRO A 378 -17.85 -6.39 -44.23
C PRO A 378 -18.01 -7.13 -42.87
N GLY A 379 -17.96 -8.46 -42.92
CA GLY A 379 -17.52 -9.33 -41.83
C GLY A 379 -18.23 -9.22 -40.46
N SER A 380 -19.30 -10.00 -40.26
CA SER A 380 -19.76 -10.33 -38.91
C SER A 380 -20.47 -11.69 -38.90
N LYS A 381 -19.77 -12.72 -38.39
CA LYS A 381 -20.37 -14.01 -38.05
C LYS A 381 -21.21 -13.85 -36.79
N THR A 382 -22.49 -14.19 -36.91
CA THR A 382 -23.50 -14.20 -35.84
C THR A 382 -23.34 -15.39 -34.89
N LYS A 383 -23.70 -15.10 -33.64
CA LYS A 383 -23.72 -15.92 -32.41
C LYS A 383 -24.74 -17.07 -32.45
N LYS A 384 -24.63 -18.01 -31.49
CA LYS A 384 -25.83 -18.57 -30.81
C LYS A 384 -25.64 -18.77 -29.28
N PRO A 385 -26.74 -18.81 -28.51
CA PRO A 385 -26.81 -18.38 -27.10
C PRO A 385 -27.08 -19.52 -26.09
N LYS A 386 -27.07 -19.22 -24.78
CA LYS A 386 -27.78 -20.02 -23.74
C LYS A 386 -28.13 -19.21 -22.49
N VAL A 387 -29.06 -19.79 -21.72
CA VAL A 387 -30.13 -19.22 -20.87
C VAL A 387 -29.72 -18.98 -19.39
N LYS A 388 -30.48 -18.11 -18.71
CA LYS A 388 -30.41 -17.70 -17.29
C LYS A 388 -30.88 -18.77 -16.27
N LYS A 389 -30.37 -18.68 -15.03
CA LYS A 389 -31.03 -18.74 -13.67
C LYS A 389 -29.88 -18.67 -12.62
N GLY A 390 -29.94 -18.10 -11.41
CA GLY A 390 -30.97 -17.43 -10.61
C GLY A 390 -30.34 -16.80 -9.33
N ALA A 391 -31.17 -15.98 -8.66
CA ALA A 391 -31.09 -15.20 -7.42
C ALA A 391 -29.98 -15.34 -6.33
N LYS A 392 -29.47 -14.15 -5.95
CA LYS A 392 -29.30 -13.51 -4.62
C LYS A 392 -28.80 -14.32 -3.40
N GLY A 393 -27.60 -13.96 -2.93
CA GLY A 393 -27.20 -13.96 -1.52
C GLY A 393 -26.63 -12.59 -1.16
N LYS A 394 -27.06 -12.00 -0.02
CA LYS A 394 -26.59 -10.69 0.46
C LYS A 394 -25.11 -10.79 0.86
N THR A 395 -24.27 -9.97 0.24
CA THR A 395 -22.86 -9.82 0.60
C THR A 395 -22.75 -9.10 1.95
N PRO A 396 -22.00 -9.63 2.93
CA PRO A 396 -21.62 -8.86 4.12
C PRO A 396 -20.78 -7.63 3.69
N PRO A 397 -20.71 -6.57 4.51
CA PRO A 397 -19.88 -5.41 4.19
C PRO A 397 -18.44 -5.87 3.94
N ALA A 398 -17.82 -5.32 2.88
CA ALA A 398 -16.43 -5.59 2.56
C ALA A 398 -15.55 -5.16 3.74
N LYS A 399 -14.84 -6.13 4.34
CA LYS A 399 -13.81 -5.88 5.35
C LYS A 399 -12.78 -4.91 4.76
N THR A 400 -12.42 -3.87 5.51
CA THR A 400 -11.39 -2.90 5.09
C THR A 400 -10.00 -3.58 5.09
N GLU A 401 -9.01 -2.98 4.41
CA GLU A 401 -7.62 -3.50 4.44
C GLU A 401 -7.06 -3.56 5.87
N GLU A 402 -7.52 -2.66 6.74
CA GLU A 402 -7.17 -2.61 8.16
C GLU A 402 -7.83 -3.73 8.96
N ASP A 403 -9.10 -4.05 8.67
CA ASP A 403 -9.79 -5.22 9.25
C ASP A 403 -9.09 -6.53 8.87
N GLY A 404 -8.65 -6.64 7.61
CA GLY A 404 -7.91 -7.80 7.12
C GLY A 404 -6.53 -7.96 7.77
N LEU A 405 -5.81 -6.85 8.00
CA LEU A 405 -4.52 -6.87 8.68
C LEU A 405 -4.67 -7.26 10.16
N ASN A 406 -5.68 -6.74 10.85
CA ASN A 406 -5.93 -7.07 12.25
C ASN A 406 -6.30 -8.56 12.44
N GLU A 407 -7.17 -9.11 11.60
CA GLU A 407 -7.51 -10.54 11.61
C GLU A 407 -6.27 -11.40 11.36
N TYR A 408 -5.42 -10.99 10.42
CA TYR A 408 -4.16 -11.67 10.13
C TYR A 408 -3.20 -11.67 11.33
N LEU A 409 -2.97 -10.52 11.99
CA LEU A 409 -2.07 -10.46 13.14
C LEU A 409 -2.59 -11.27 14.34
N ILE A 410 -3.91 -11.32 14.53
CA ILE A 410 -4.53 -12.19 15.54
C ILE A 410 -4.24 -13.66 15.24
N THR A 411 -4.33 -14.09 13.98
CA THR A 411 -4.01 -15.48 13.61
C THR A 411 -2.54 -15.82 13.83
N LEU A 412 -1.63 -14.86 13.63
CA LEU A 412 -0.20 -15.07 13.93
C LEU A 412 0.04 -15.21 15.44
N ALA A 413 -0.60 -14.37 16.26
CA ALA A 413 -0.46 -14.45 17.72
C ALA A 413 -0.98 -15.78 18.30
N ALA A 414 -1.99 -16.38 17.67
CA ALA A 414 -2.50 -17.70 18.06
C ALA A 414 -1.63 -18.86 17.56
N LYS A 415 -0.81 -18.64 16.53
CA LYS A 415 -0.03 -19.69 15.86
C LYS A 415 1.41 -19.80 16.38
N TYR A 416 2.01 -18.71 16.82
CA TYR A 416 3.41 -18.66 17.24
C TYR A 416 3.49 -18.34 18.74
N ASP A 417 4.41 -19.01 19.44
CA ASP A 417 4.65 -18.78 20.87
C ASP A 417 5.26 -17.39 21.13
N GLU A 418 5.17 -16.93 22.38
CA GLU A 418 5.77 -15.67 22.85
C GLU A 418 7.28 -15.63 22.54
N GLY A 419 7.73 -14.55 21.90
CA GLY A 419 9.13 -14.38 21.48
C GLY A 419 9.26 -14.11 19.99
N ILE A 420 10.41 -14.51 19.42
CA ILE A 420 10.80 -14.21 18.04
C ILE A 420 10.93 -15.51 17.26
N THR A 421 10.17 -15.63 16.16
CA THR A 421 10.29 -16.72 15.19
C THR A 421 10.80 -16.19 13.86
N GLU A 422 11.85 -16.79 13.30
CA GLU A 422 12.39 -16.44 11.98
C GLU A 422 12.07 -17.53 10.96
N GLU A 423 11.51 -17.14 9.82
CA GLU A 423 11.21 -17.98 8.66
C GLU A 423 11.94 -17.40 7.44
N ILE A 424 12.64 -18.25 6.68
CA ILE A 424 13.34 -17.82 5.45
C ILE A 424 12.61 -18.40 4.26
N GLU A 425 12.15 -17.52 3.37
CA GLU A 425 11.51 -17.90 2.12
C GLU A 425 12.37 -17.42 0.94
N VAL A 426 12.73 -18.36 0.06
CA VAL A 426 13.49 -18.07 -1.16
C VAL A 426 12.57 -18.29 -2.35
N THR A 427 12.27 -17.23 -3.09
CA THR A 427 11.42 -17.28 -4.29
C THR A 427 12.15 -16.65 -5.47
N GLY A 428 12.73 -17.48 -6.34
CA GLY A 428 13.51 -17.01 -7.51
C GLY A 428 14.72 -16.16 -7.10
N SER A 429 14.81 -14.92 -7.59
CA SER A 429 15.89 -13.97 -7.28
C SER A 429 15.66 -13.15 -6.01
N LYS A 430 14.60 -13.42 -5.25
CA LYS A 430 14.22 -12.69 -4.03
C LYS A 430 14.48 -13.57 -2.82
N LYS A 431 15.28 -13.07 -1.87
CA LYS A 431 15.39 -13.66 -0.53
C LYS A 431 14.55 -12.83 0.43
N VAL A 432 13.55 -13.46 1.04
CA VAL A 432 12.69 -12.84 2.06
C VAL A 432 12.98 -13.51 3.39
N THR A 433 13.49 -12.73 4.34
CA THR A 433 13.51 -13.13 5.75
C THR A 433 12.26 -12.57 6.40
N ARG A 434 11.39 -13.45 6.91
CA ARG A 434 10.17 -13.13 7.61
C ARG A 434 10.39 -13.37 9.10
N ILE A 435 10.10 -12.39 9.94
CA ILE A 435 10.25 -12.49 11.40
C ILE A 435 8.91 -12.22 12.05
N ILE A 436 8.43 -13.15 12.87
CA ILE A 436 7.22 -12.99 13.67
C ILE A 436 7.65 -12.69 15.10
N VAL A 437 7.18 -11.57 15.64
CA VAL A 437 7.41 -11.18 17.03
C VAL A 437 6.07 -11.22 17.75
N VAL A 438 5.94 -12.15 18.70
CA VAL A 438 4.77 -12.24 19.57
C VAL A 438 5.16 -11.69 20.94
N LYS A 439 4.49 -10.62 21.35
CA LYS A 439 4.70 -9.99 22.64
C LYS A 439 3.36 -9.64 23.29
N ASP A 440 3.18 -10.03 24.55
CA ASP A 440 1.96 -9.80 25.33
C ASP A 440 0.70 -10.32 24.60
N GLY A 441 0.82 -11.48 23.92
CA GLY A 441 -0.27 -12.07 23.13
C GLY A 441 -0.64 -11.31 21.85
N LYS A 442 0.20 -10.37 21.40
CA LYS A 442 0.03 -9.64 20.13
C LYS A 442 1.19 -9.96 19.18
N ALA A 443 0.87 -10.28 17.93
CA ALA A 443 1.89 -10.54 16.92
C ALA A 443 2.13 -9.31 16.03
N ASN A 444 3.38 -9.14 15.63
CA ASN A 444 3.78 -8.30 14.51
C ASN A 444 4.59 -9.16 13.53
N GLU A 445 4.34 -8.95 12.24
CA GLU A 445 5.15 -9.53 11.18
C GLU A 445 6.16 -8.50 10.67
N TYR A 446 7.41 -8.90 10.56
CA TYR A 446 8.46 -8.16 9.91
C TYR A 446 8.99 -8.90 8.69
N LYS A 447 9.36 -8.16 7.64
CA LYS A 447 9.98 -8.73 6.44
C LYS A 447 11.21 -7.93 6.04
N LYS A 448 12.33 -8.63 5.80
CA LYS A 448 13.50 -8.13 5.10
C LYS A 448 13.49 -8.70 3.69
N GLU A 449 13.22 -7.87 2.70
CA GLU A 449 13.17 -8.25 1.29
C GLU A 449 14.45 -7.78 0.60
N VAL A 450 15.32 -8.75 0.22
CA VAL A 450 16.58 -8.46 -0.46
C VAL A 450 16.40 -8.65 -1.96
N PHE A 451 16.60 -7.57 -2.72
CA PHE A 451 16.69 -7.53 -4.17
C PHE A 451 18.13 -7.27 -4.59
N SER A 452 18.48 -7.53 -5.84
CA SER A 452 19.84 -7.27 -6.37
C SER A 452 20.27 -5.80 -6.30
N TRP A 453 19.30 -4.88 -6.21
CA TRP A 453 19.52 -3.44 -6.27
C TRP A 453 19.06 -2.69 -5.02
N ALA A 454 18.40 -3.34 -4.06
CA ALA A 454 17.92 -2.72 -2.82
C ALA A 454 17.54 -3.75 -1.75
N THR A 455 17.51 -3.32 -0.48
CA THR A 455 16.92 -4.09 0.63
C THR A 455 15.82 -3.28 1.30
N TYR A 456 14.66 -3.88 1.50
CA TYR A 456 13.51 -3.24 2.14
C TYR A 456 13.18 -3.91 3.46
N TYR A 457 12.75 -3.12 4.44
CA TYR A 457 12.27 -3.58 5.74
C TYR A 457 10.80 -3.19 5.89
N LYS A 458 9.97 -4.14 6.35
CA LYS A 458 8.55 -3.93 6.57
C LYS A 458 8.13 -4.41 7.94
N LYS A 459 7.11 -3.78 8.51
CA LYS A 459 6.32 -4.20 9.67
C LYS A 459 4.85 -4.18 9.30
N ASN A 460 4.15 -5.30 9.47
CA ASN A 460 2.72 -5.46 9.18
C ASN A 460 2.34 -4.88 7.80
N ASN A 461 3.13 -5.25 6.79
CA ASN A 461 3.00 -4.81 5.40
C ASN A 461 3.30 -3.32 5.11
N LYS A 462 3.73 -2.52 6.10
CA LYS A 462 4.19 -1.13 5.93
C LYS A 462 5.71 -1.04 5.95
N THR A 463 6.29 -0.23 5.08
CA THR A 463 7.75 0.01 5.04
C THR A 463 8.20 0.70 6.32
N ILE A 464 9.32 0.25 6.88
CA ILE A 464 9.94 0.83 8.08
C ILE A 464 11.45 1.06 7.87
N PRO A 465 12.05 1.99 8.60
CA PRO A 465 13.50 2.15 8.64
C PRO A 465 14.22 0.88 9.12
N ARG A 466 15.45 0.67 8.63
CA ARG A 466 16.30 -0.46 9.03
C ARG A 466 16.49 -0.54 10.54
N TYR A 467 16.70 0.59 11.22
CA TYR A 467 16.95 0.61 12.66
C TYR A 467 15.71 0.17 13.48
N VAL A 468 14.49 0.47 12.99
CA VAL A 468 13.24 0.02 13.62
C VAL A 468 13.15 -1.50 13.51
N PHE A 469 13.38 -2.04 12.31
CA PHE A 469 13.42 -3.48 12.10
C PHE A 469 14.44 -4.14 13.04
N GLU A 470 15.67 -3.65 13.04
CA GLU A 470 16.73 -4.23 13.86
C GLU A 470 16.48 -4.14 15.37
N ASN A 471 15.84 -3.08 15.86
CA ASN A 471 15.54 -2.94 17.29
C ASN A 471 14.35 -3.80 17.71
N GLU A 472 13.34 -3.95 16.85
CA GLU A 472 12.09 -4.64 17.19
C GLU A 472 12.14 -6.14 16.91
N THR A 473 13.12 -6.62 16.13
CA THR A 473 13.29 -8.05 15.81
C THR A 473 14.50 -8.70 16.49
N LYS A 474 15.15 -8.05 17.46
CA LYS A 474 16.25 -8.63 18.25
C LYS A 474 15.75 -8.97 19.66
N GLN A 475 16.16 -10.14 20.18
CA GLN A 475 15.84 -10.61 21.54
C GLN A 475 16.43 -9.72 22.63
#